data_AF-A0A1G7RP71-F1
#
_entry.id   AF-A0A1G7RP71-F1
#
_cell.length_a   1.000
_cell.length_b   1.000
_cell.length_c   1.000
_cell.angle_alpha   90.00
_cell.angle_beta   90.00
_cell.angle_gamma   90.00
#
_symmetry.space_group_name_H-M   'P 1'
#
loop_
_entity.id
_entity.type
_entity.pdbx_description
1 polymer ?
#
loop_
_entity_poly.entity_id
_entity_poly.type
_entity_poly.pdbx_seq_one_letter_code
_entity_poly.pdbx_strand_id
1 'polypeptide(L)' 'MEERERLFEIILKAKQGDKEAIEEIIRRFEPLIMGSVKGVDEEIKEELKQDLIEIIIRAVKNFEIK' A
#
# COMPACT_ATOMS: atom_id res chain seq x y z
N MET A 1 -7.74 -1.40 -22.21
CA MET A 1 -7.34 -0.64 -21.02
C MET A 1 -5.86 -0.83 -20.82
N GLU A 2 -5.09 0.24 -20.97
CA GLU A 2 -3.65 0.22 -20.73
C GLU A 2 -3.37 0.04 -19.24
N GLU A 3 -2.20 -0.49 -18.89
CA GLU A 3 -1.84 -0.75 -17.48
C GLU A 3 -1.86 0.52 -16.62
N ARG A 4 -1.52 1.66 -17.23
CA ARG A 4 -1.55 2.98 -16.59
C ARG A 4 -2.96 3.43 -16.23
N GLU A 5 -3.93 3.20 -17.13
CA GLU A 5 -5.34 3.50 -16.89
C GLU A 5 -5.88 2.67 -15.72
N ARG A 6 -5.52 1.38 -15.66
CA ARG A 6 -5.90 0.50 -14.54
C ARG A 6 -5.33 0.96 -13.20
N LEU A 7 -4.06 1.37 -13.16
CA LEU A 7 -3.45 1.86 -11.93
C LEU A 7 -4.11 3.15 -11.45
N PHE A 8 -4.41 4.06 -12.38
CA PHE A 8 -5.09 5.30 -12.08
C PHE A 8 -6.47 5.08 -11.45
N GLU A 9 -7.27 4.16 -12.02
CA GLU A 9 -8.55 3.77 -11.46
C GLU A 9 -8.43 3.19 -10.05
N ILE A 10 -7.44 2.32 -9.82
CA ILE A 10 -7.18 1.74 -8.49
C ILE A 10 -6.86 2.85 -7.48
N ILE A 11 -6.00 3.81 -7.82
CA ILE A 11 -5.66 4.93 -6.93
C ILE A 11 -6.89 5.77 -6.62
N LEU A 12 -7.72 6.10 -7.63
CA LEU A 12 -8.95 6.87 -7.42
C LEU A 12 -9.92 6.17 -6.48
N LYS A 13 -10.17 4.87 -6.68
CA LYS A 13 -11.03 4.07 -5.81
C LYS A 13 -10.48 4.00 -4.39
N ALA A 14 -9.18 3.75 -4.24
CA ALA A 14 -8.54 3.69 -2.93
C ALA A 14 -8.65 5.01 -2.15
N LYS A 15 -8.51 6.16 -2.84
CA LYS A 15 -8.72 7.48 -2.23
C LYS A 15 -10.15 7.72 -1.74
N GLN A 16 -11.14 7.06 -2.36
CA GLN A 16 -12.54 7.10 -1.93
C GLN A 16 -12.84 6.12 -0.77
N GLY A 17 -11.85 5.37 -0.30
CA GLY A 17 -12.01 4.40 0.79
C GLY A 17 -12.44 3.00 0.32
N ASP A 18 -12.36 2.72 -0.98
CA ASP A 18 -12.59 1.37 -1.52
C ASP A 18 -11.55 0.40 -0.94
N LYS A 19 -12.03 -0.60 -0.21
CA LYS A 19 -11.18 -1.56 0.50
C LYS A 19 -10.41 -2.46 -0.46
N GLU A 20 -11.05 -2.91 -1.55
CA GLU A 20 -10.41 -3.79 -2.53
C GLU A 20 -9.27 -3.06 -3.25
N ALA A 21 -9.48 -1.79 -3.59
CA ALA A 21 -8.46 -0.96 -4.19
C ALA A 21 -7.28 -0.67 -3.24
N ILE A 22 -7.56 -0.44 -1.94
CA ILE A 22 -6.50 -0.29 -0.93
C ILE A 22 -5.72 -1.59 -0.77
N GLU A 23 -6.39 -2.74 -0.68
CA GLU A 23 -5.74 -4.05 -0.59
C GLU A 23 -4.86 -4.33 -1.82
N GLU A 24 -5.35 -4.01 -3.02
CA GLU A 24 -4.58 -4.17 -4.26
C GLU A 24 -3.32 -3.30 -4.25
N ILE A 25 -3.38 -2.07 -3.74
CA ILE A 25 -2.19 -1.24 -3.56
C ILE A 25 -1.23 -1.88 -2.56
N ILE A 26 -1.73 -2.33 -1.41
CA ILE A 26 -0.88 -2.98 -0.38
C ILE A 26 -0.19 -4.23 -0.96
N ARG A 27 -0.91 -5.08 -1.71
CA ARG A 27 -0.34 -6.26 -2.38
C ARG A 27 0.79 -5.89 -3.33
N ARG A 28 0.67 -4.78 -4.07
CA ARG A 28 1.74 -4.28 -4.94
C ARG A 28 2.98 -3.82 -4.15
N PHE A 29 2.80 -3.33 -2.93
CA PHE A 29 3.89 -2.93 -2.03
C PHE A 29 4.39 -4.06 -1.13
N GLU A 30 3.72 -5.22 -1.08
CA GLU A 30 4.09 -6.36 -0.22
C GLU A 30 5.56 -6.77 -0.39
N PRO A 31 6.14 -6.89 -1.61
CA PRO A 31 7.55 -7.24 -1.75
C PRO A 31 8.50 -6.22 -1.11
N LEU A 32 8.14 -4.93 -1.17
CA LEU A 32 8.92 -3.85 -0.56
C LEU A 32 8.78 -3.84 0.96
N ILE A 33 7.56 -4.07 1.47
CA ILE A 33 7.30 -4.19 2.92
C ILE A 33 8.12 -5.36 3.49
N MET A 34 8.02 -6.53 2.86
CA MET A 34 8.76 -7.73 3.27
C MET A 34 10.27 -7.55 3.17
N GLY A 35 10.75 -6.84 2.16
CA GLY A 35 12.16 -6.48 2.02
C GLY A 35 12.64 -5.53 3.12
N SER A 36 11.79 -4.57 3.53
CA SER A 36 12.13 -3.55 4.53
C SER A 36 12.23 -4.10 5.96
N VAL A 37 11.46 -5.14 6.27
CA VAL A 37 11.50 -5.83 7.57
C VAL A 37 12.43 -7.06 7.56
N LYS A 38 13.21 -7.24 6.51
CA LYS A 38 14.14 -8.37 6.41
C LYS A 38 15.27 -8.20 7.41
N GLY A 39 15.36 -9.13 8.37
CA GLY A 39 16.39 -9.11 9.43
C GLY A 39 15.98 -8.35 10.69
N VAL A 40 14.74 -7.87 10.75
CA VAL A 40 14.10 -7.38 11.97
C VAL A 40 13.77 -8.56 12.89
N ASP A 41 13.85 -8.34 14.21
CA ASP A 41 13.44 -9.31 15.22
C ASP A 41 11.97 -9.74 15.04
N GLU A 42 11.69 -11.05 15.09
CA GLU A 42 10.35 -11.59 14.85
C GLU A 42 9.31 -11.06 15.85
N GLU A 43 9.70 -10.67 17.07
CA GLU A 43 8.78 -10.12 18.07
C GLU A 43 8.16 -8.78 17.64
N ILE A 44 8.91 -7.95 16.93
CA ILE A 44 8.46 -6.62 16.47
C ILE A 44 8.15 -6.58 14.97
N LYS A 45 8.46 -7.65 14.25
CA LYS A 45 8.36 -7.68 12.78
C LYS A 45 6.93 -7.49 12.29
N GLU A 46 5.96 -8.11 12.95
CA GLU A 46 4.54 -7.95 12.59
C GLU A 46 4.03 -6.55 12.91
N GLU A 47 4.45 -5.95 14.02
CA GLU A 47 4.13 -4.57 14.37
C GLU A 47 4.66 -3.60 13.30
N LEU A 48 5.94 -3.74 12.93
CA LEU A 48 6.55 -2.91 11.89
C LEU A 48 5.90 -3.10 10.51
N LYS A 49 5.46 -4.31 10.17
CA LYS A 49 4.66 -4.52 8.94
C LYS A 49 3.36 -3.74 8.98
N GLN A 50 2.64 -3.77 10.10
CA GLN A 50 1.39 -3.03 10.25
C GLN A 50 1.60 -1.51 10.15
N ASP A 51 2.65 -1.00 10.79
CA ASP A 51 3.02 0.42 10.69
C ASP A 51 3.32 0.84 9.25
N LEU A 52 4.09 0.04 8.52
CA LEU A 52 4.40 0.29 7.10
C LEU A 52 3.12 0.28 6.24
N ILE A 53 2.22 -0.67 6.47
CA ILE A 53 0.92 -0.72 5.79
C ILE A 53 0.11 0.54 6.10
N GLU A 54 0.05 0.97 7.35
CA GLU A 54 -0.67 2.18 7.73
C GLU A 54 -0.09 3.43 7.07
N ILE A 55 1.24 3.56 7.03
CA ILE A 55 1.94 4.65 6.34
C ILE A 55 1.57 4.67 4.86
N ILE A 56 1.55 3.51 4.19
CA ILE A 56 1.16 3.39 2.78
C ILE A 56 -0.29 3.85 2.58
N ILE A 57 -1.24 3.38 3.41
CA ILE A 57 -2.65 3.79 3.33
C ILE A 57 -2.80 5.30 3.48
N ARG A 58 -2.10 5.90 4.45
CA ARG A 58 -2.11 7.36 4.67
C ARG A 58 -1.52 8.10 3.46
N ALA A 59 -0.42 7.60 2.90
CA ALA A 59 0.20 8.17 1.71
C ALA A 59 -0.74 8.14 0.50
N VAL A 60 -1.42 7.00 0.25
CA VAL A 60 -2.41 6.87 -0.84
C VAL A 60 -3.55 7.86 -0.67
N LYS A 61 -4.12 7.96 0.54
CA LYS A 61 -5.21 8.92 0.83
C LYS A 61 -4.78 10.37 0.56
N ASN A 62 -3.56 10.73 0.91
CA ASN A 62 -3.03 12.09 0.76
C ASN A 62 -2.40 12.35 -0.61
N PHE A 63 -2.21 11.34 -1.47
CA PHE A 63 -1.54 11.47 -2.75
C PHE A 63 -2.31 12.41 -3.70
N GLU A 64 -1.72 13.53 -4.10
CA GLU A 64 -2.31 14.42 -5.09
C GLU A 64 -2.07 13.88 -6.50
N ILE A 65 -3.16 13.58 -7.20
CA ILE A 65 -3.13 13.24 -8.62
C ILE A 65 -3.07 14.56 -9.40
N LYS A 66 -1.94 14.82 -10.07
CA LYS A 66 -1.72 15.97 -10.94
C LYS A 66 -1.76 15.58 -12.41
#